data_AF-A0AA36M5X5-F1
#
_entry.id   AF-A0AA36M5X5-F1
#
_cell.length_a   1.000
_cell.length_b   1.000
_cell.length_c   1.000
_cell.angle_alpha   90.00
_cell.angle_beta   90.00
_cell.angle_gamma   90.00
#
_symmetry.space_group_name_H-M   'P 1'
#
loop_
_entity.id
_entity.type
_entity.pdbx_description
1 polymer ?
#
loop_
_entity_poly.entity_id
_entity_poly.type
_entity_poly.pdbx_seq_one_letter_code
_entity_poly.pdbx_strand_id
1 'polypeptide(L)'
;MRENTIAAGILHGRSLSYDITYRTHLQDLIFDLYRDQHTNKIYIPRFFKELVDAGIRKDDPRLAEMIKQVRDAEHVDQGVFDQEYLFMDKEAFSKCVGASIGVIGKALKKQLVIPDWTTFTDVMEELFTGTKRYQGGQLQLETHHAKCIV
;
A
#
# COMPACT_ATOMS: atom_id res chain seq x y z
N MET A 1 30.61 40.60 7.10
CA MET A 1 30.02 39.53 7.95
C MET A 1 28.54 39.55 7.71
N ARG A 2 27.97 38.47 7.15
CA ARG A 2 26.53 38.29 7.01
C ARG A 2 26.15 37.21 8.02
N GLU A 3 25.35 37.60 8.99
CA GLU A 3 24.88 36.71 10.05
C GLU A 3 23.85 35.75 9.47
N ASN A 4 24.19 34.45 9.48
CA ASN A 4 23.27 33.38 9.13
C ASN A 4 22.31 33.16 10.30
N THR A 5 21.08 33.67 10.18
CA THR A 5 19.99 33.24 11.07
C THR A 5 19.43 31.92 10.56
N ILE A 6 19.76 30.84 11.25
CA ILE A 6 19.08 29.55 11.10
C ILE A 6 17.67 29.73 11.65
N ALA A 7 16.67 29.82 10.77
CA ALA A 7 15.28 29.67 11.14
C ALA A 7 15.05 28.21 11.56
N ALA A 8 15.24 27.96 12.85
CA ALA A 8 14.90 26.72 13.52
C ALA A 8 13.42 26.38 13.27
N GLY A 9 13.16 25.10 13.02
CA GLY A 9 11.93 24.59 12.45
C GLY A 9 10.68 24.90 13.26
N ILE A 10 9.67 25.36 12.56
CA ILE A 10 8.28 25.30 13.01
C ILE A 10 7.80 23.86 12.77
N LEU A 11 8.08 22.97 13.74
CA LEU A 11 7.35 21.72 13.90
C LEU A 11 6.03 22.06 14.60
N HIS A 12 5.01 22.48 13.85
CA HIS A 12 3.63 22.43 14.34
C HIS A 12 3.24 20.96 14.49
N GLY A 13 3.50 20.40 15.68
CA GLY A 13 2.88 19.15 16.10
C GLY A 13 1.36 19.32 16.02
N ARG A 14 0.72 18.58 15.12
CA ARG A 14 -0.75 18.54 15.05
C ARG A 14 -1.26 18.00 16.40
N SER A 15 -2.31 18.62 16.94
CA SER A 15 -2.97 18.09 18.15
C SER A 15 -3.43 16.66 17.88
N LEU A 16 -3.18 15.75 18.84
CA LEU A 16 -3.64 14.35 18.76
C LEU A 16 -5.15 14.27 18.47
N SER A 17 -5.95 15.22 18.99
CA SER A 17 -7.38 15.30 18.71
C SER A 17 -7.69 15.57 17.23
N TYR A 18 -6.92 16.43 16.57
CA TYR A 18 -7.10 16.74 15.16
C TYR A 18 -6.77 15.53 14.28
N ASP A 19 -5.70 14.81 14.59
CA ASP A 19 -5.33 13.61 13.84
C ASP A 19 -6.35 12.48 14.02
N ILE A 20 -6.93 12.32 15.22
CA ILE A 20 -8.01 11.35 15.47
C ILE A 20 -9.24 11.70 14.63
N THR A 21 -9.74 12.95 14.72
CA THR A 21 -10.92 13.39 13.97
C THR A 21 -10.70 13.29 12.46
N TYR A 22 -9.52 13.67 11.96
CA TYR A 22 -9.18 13.55 10.55
C TYR A 22 -9.21 12.09 10.08
N ARG A 23 -8.64 11.17 10.86
CA ARG A 23 -8.63 9.74 10.54
C ARG A 23 -10.05 9.16 10.51
N THR A 24 -10.89 9.49 11.49
CA THR A 24 -12.29 9.06 11.50
C THR A 24 -13.06 9.56 10.29
N HIS A 25 -12.97 10.86 9.99
CA HIS A 25 -13.61 11.43 8.79
C HIS A 25 -13.09 10.75 7.52
N LEU A 26 -11.79 10.45 7.44
CA LEU A 26 -11.22 9.79 6.27
C LEU A 26 -11.75 8.35 6.10
N GLN A 27 -11.97 7.62 7.19
CA GLN A 27 -12.63 6.30 7.15
C GLN A 27 -14.06 6.42 6.63
N ASP A 28 -14.83 7.37 7.15
CA ASP A 28 -16.21 7.61 6.72
C ASP A 28 -16.28 7.94 5.23
N LEU A 29 -15.43 8.86 4.77
CA LEU A 29 -15.37 9.27 3.38
C LEU A 29 -15.01 8.10 2.46
N ILE A 30 -13.98 7.32 2.82
CA ILE A 30 -13.60 6.15 2.03
C ILE A 30 -14.74 5.13 2.03
N PHE A 31 -15.43 4.96 3.16
CA PHE A 31 -16.55 4.04 3.22
C PHE A 31 -17.67 4.45 2.25
N ASP A 32 -18.05 5.73 2.28
CA ASP A 32 -19.10 6.28 1.43
C ASP A 32 -18.75 6.24 -0.07
N LEU A 33 -17.46 6.31 -0.42
CA LEU A 33 -17.00 6.21 -1.81
C LEU A 33 -17.11 4.80 -2.39
N TYR A 34 -16.89 3.76 -1.57
CA TYR A 34 -16.81 2.37 -2.04
C TYR A 34 -18.02 1.51 -1.67
N ARG A 35 -18.92 2.01 -0.81
CA ARG A 35 -20.12 1.27 -0.44
C ARG A 35 -21.09 1.15 -1.62
N ASP A 36 -21.79 0.04 -1.65
CA ASP A 36 -22.97 -0.12 -2.47
C ASP A 36 -24.16 0.63 -1.85
N GLN A 37 -24.93 1.34 -2.68
CA GLN A 37 -26.03 2.19 -2.22
C GLN A 37 -27.23 1.40 -1.68
N HIS A 38 -27.44 0.18 -2.18
CA HIS A 38 -28.59 -0.64 -1.80
C HIS A 38 -28.32 -1.44 -0.53
N THR A 39 -27.12 -2.01 -0.43
CA THR A 39 -26.75 -2.90 0.68
C THR A 39 -26.08 -2.19 1.84
N ASN A 40 -25.57 -0.96 1.63
CA ASN A 40 -24.71 -0.24 2.58
C ASN A 40 -23.47 -1.05 3.01
N LYS A 41 -22.91 -1.86 2.09
CA LYS A 41 -21.70 -2.67 2.33
C LYS A 41 -20.64 -2.40 1.27
N ILE A 42 -19.39 -2.64 1.63
CA ILE A 42 -18.25 -2.56 0.71
C ILE A 42 -17.84 -3.96 0.29
N TYR A 43 -17.65 -4.14 -1.02
CA TYR A 43 -16.98 -5.32 -1.55
C TYR A 43 -15.46 -5.20 -1.38
N ILE A 44 -14.92 -5.94 -0.42
CA ILE A 44 -13.53 -5.79 0.06
C ILE A 44 -12.48 -6.15 -1.01
N PRO A 45 -12.64 -7.19 -1.84
CA PRO A 45 -11.70 -7.51 -2.92
C PRO A 45 -11.55 -6.37 -3.93
N ARG A 46 -12.64 -5.69 -4.31
CA ARG A 46 -12.57 -4.50 -5.17
C ARG A 46 -11.81 -3.37 -4.48
N PHE A 47 -12.08 -3.12 -3.21
CA PHE A 47 -11.35 -2.11 -2.45
C PHE A 47 -9.84 -2.39 -2.40
N PHE A 48 -9.44 -3.64 -2.17
CA PHE A 48 -8.03 -4.03 -2.19
C PHE A 48 -7.41 -3.92 -3.59
N LYS A 49 -8.16 -4.20 -4.65
CA LYS A 49 -7.69 -4.02 -6.03
C LYS A 49 -7.27 -2.57 -6.30
N GLU A 50 -8.04 -1.59 -5.83
CA GLU A 50 -7.68 -0.17 -5.97
C GLU A 50 -6.36 0.18 -5.27
N LEU A 51 -6.06 -0.48 -4.15
CA LEU A 51 -4.77 -0.32 -3.47
C LEU A 51 -3.63 -0.93 -4.29
N VAL A 52 -3.85 -2.09 -4.91
CA VAL A 52 -2.88 -2.73 -5.81
C VAL A 52 -2.64 -1.88 -7.05
N ASP A 53 -3.69 -1.33 -7.65
CA ASP A 53 -3.62 -0.45 -8.82
C ASP A 53 -2.90 0.87 -8.46
N ALA A 54 -3.00 1.33 -7.21
CA ALA A 54 -2.20 2.44 -6.69
C ALA A 54 -0.73 2.07 -6.37
N GLY A 55 -0.34 0.81 -6.50
CA GLY A 55 1.03 0.33 -6.27
C GLY A 55 1.31 -0.20 -4.87
N ILE A 56 0.30 -0.41 -4.04
CA ILE A 56 0.45 -1.05 -2.73
C ILE A 56 0.44 -2.58 -2.90
N ARG A 57 1.43 -3.25 -2.32
CA ARG A 57 1.53 -4.71 -2.42
C ARG A 57 0.59 -5.44 -1.47
N LYS A 58 0.20 -6.66 -1.84
CA LYS A 58 -0.66 -7.55 -1.01
C LYS A 58 0.01 -7.92 0.33
N ASP A 59 1.34 -7.98 0.37
CA ASP A 59 2.17 -8.30 1.52
C ASP A 59 2.74 -7.05 2.23
N ASP A 60 2.14 -5.87 2.02
CA ASP A 60 2.62 -4.63 2.65
C ASP A 60 2.45 -4.70 4.19
N PRO A 61 3.55 -4.59 4.97
CA PRO A 61 3.50 -4.74 6.42
C PRO A 61 2.64 -3.67 7.11
N ARG A 62 2.43 -2.52 6.47
CA ARG A 62 1.57 -1.43 7.00
C ARG A 62 0.10 -1.78 6.90
N LEU A 63 -0.28 -2.74 6.04
CA LEU A 63 -1.63 -3.28 5.90
C LEU A 63 -1.83 -4.62 6.62
N ALA A 64 -0.77 -5.21 7.18
CA ALA A 64 -0.82 -6.55 7.77
C ALA A 64 -1.90 -6.69 8.86
N GLU A 65 -2.05 -5.67 9.70
CA GLU A 65 -3.07 -5.66 10.76
C GLU A 65 -4.49 -5.60 10.18
N MET A 66 -4.72 -4.77 9.16
CA MET A 66 -6.01 -4.72 8.45
C MET A 66 -6.33 -6.09 7.84
N ILE A 67 -5.40 -6.67 7.08
CA ILE A 67 -5.59 -7.97 6.42
C ILE A 67 -5.88 -9.06 7.45
N LYS A 68 -5.19 -9.04 8.60
CA LYS A 68 -5.46 -9.93 9.72
C LYS A 68 -6.87 -9.74 10.27
N GLN A 69 -7.30 -8.52 10.55
CA GLN A 69 -8.63 -8.26 11.11
C GLN A 69 -9.74 -8.64 10.15
N VAL A 70 -9.56 -8.41 8.84
CA VAL A 70 -10.49 -8.87 7.81
C VAL A 70 -10.60 -10.39 7.79
N ARG A 71 -9.45 -11.08 7.84
CA ARG A 71 -9.40 -12.54 7.85
C ARG A 71 -10.10 -13.12 9.07
N ASP A 72 -9.85 -12.53 10.24
CA ASP A 72 -10.40 -12.98 11.52
C ASP A 72 -11.92 -12.68 11.62
N ALA A 73 -12.40 -11.58 11.03
CA ALA A 73 -13.82 -11.20 11.02
C ALA A 73 -14.69 -12.09 10.12
N GLU A 74 -14.14 -12.55 9.00
CA GLU A 74 -14.89 -13.26 7.95
C GLU A 74 -14.52 -14.76 7.88
N HIS A 75 -13.74 -15.24 8.85
CA HIS A 75 -13.29 -16.64 8.97
C HIS A 75 -12.67 -17.22 7.69
N VAL A 76 -11.89 -16.40 6.98
CA VAL A 76 -11.27 -16.80 5.70
C VAL A 76 -9.91 -17.44 5.97
N ASP A 77 -9.74 -18.72 5.67
CA ASP A 77 -8.45 -19.39 5.94
C ASP A 77 -7.32 -18.96 4.98
N GLN A 78 -7.65 -18.58 3.73
CA GLN A 78 -6.66 -18.17 2.72
C GLN A 78 -7.17 -17.06 1.79
N GLY A 79 -6.34 -16.02 1.61
CA GLY A 79 -6.46 -15.03 0.54
C GLY A 79 -7.69 -14.11 0.61
N VAL A 80 -7.54 -12.94 1.22
CA VAL A 80 -8.59 -11.89 1.28
C VAL A 80 -8.88 -11.25 -0.08
N PHE A 81 -7.91 -11.31 -1.00
CA PHE A 81 -7.93 -10.60 -2.28
C PHE A 81 -8.76 -11.32 -3.36
N ASP A 82 -8.97 -12.63 -3.22
CA ASP A 82 -9.55 -13.48 -4.27
C ASP A 82 -10.91 -14.08 -3.83
N GLN A 83 -11.48 -13.57 -2.74
CA GLN A 83 -12.80 -14.00 -2.23
C GLN A 83 -13.93 -13.46 -3.10
N GLU A 84 -14.91 -14.30 -3.43
CA GLU A 84 -16.05 -13.90 -4.28
C GLU A 84 -17.18 -13.21 -3.49
N TYR A 85 -17.31 -13.54 -2.20
CA TYR A 85 -18.41 -13.09 -1.34
C TYR A 85 -17.92 -12.44 -0.03
N LEU A 86 -17.06 -11.42 -0.13
CA LEU A 86 -16.49 -10.73 1.03
C LEU A 86 -16.99 -9.28 1.11
N PHE A 87 -17.97 -9.04 1.98
CA PHE A 87 -18.65 -7.75 2.13
C PHE A 87 -18.65 -7.29 3.58
N MET A 88 -18.24 -6.04 3.83
CA MET A 88 -18.26 -5.45 5.17
C MET A 88 -19.22 -4.27 5.26
N ASP A 89 -19.91 -4.18 6.39
CA ASP A 89 -20.60 -2.96 6.78
C ASP A 89 -19.61 -1.89 7.29
N LYS A 90 -20.16 -0.74 7.67
CA LYS A 90 -19.39 0.43 8.11
C LYS A 90 -18.57 0.17 9.36
N GLU A 91 -19.15 -0.55 10.32
CA GLU A 91 -18.56 -0.79 11.63
C GLU A 91 -17.40 -1.79 11.51
N ALA A 92 -17.62 -2.88 10.77
CA ALA A 92 -16.59 -3.86 10.45
C ALA A 92 -15.44 -3.23 9.65
N PHE A 93 -15.76 -2.42 8.63
CA PHE A 93 -14.76 -1.72 7.85
C PHE A 93 -13.91 -0.77 8.71
N SER A 94 -14.54 0.12 9.48
CA SER A 94 -13.86 1.11 10.33
C SER A 94 -12.90 0.46 11.32
N LYS A 95 -13.31 -0.67 11.93
CA LYS A 95 -12.47 -1.47 12.81
C LYS A 95 -11.22 -1.97 12.09
N CYS A 96 -11.40 -2.57 10.92
CA CYS A 96 -10.33 -3.18 10.12
C CYS A 96 -9.30 -2.16 9.59
N VAL A 97 -9.75 -1.03 9.03
CA VAL A 97 -8.85 -0.07 8.37
C VAL A 97 -8.18 0.91 9.34
N GLY A 98 -8.60 0.93 10.61
CA GLY A 98 -8.27 1.98 11.57
C GLY A 98 -6.77 2.25 11.72
N ALA A 99 -5.94 1.21 11.78
CA ALA A 99 -4.49 1.33 11.90
C ALA A 99 -3.83 1.86 10.61
N SER A 100 -4.34 1.44 9.46
CA SER A 100 -3.70 1.65 8.15
C SER A 100 -4.31 2.80 7.31
N ILE A 101 -5.35 3.47 7.81
CA ILE A 101 -6.12 4.48 7.06
C ILE A 101 -5.26 5.62 6.49
N GLY A 102 -4.19 6.01 7.17
CA GLY A 102 -3.30 7.07 6.70
C GLY A 102 -2.55 6.71 5.41
N VAL A 103 -2.15 5.45 5.27
CA VAL A 103 -1.47 4.93 4.05
C VAL A 103 -2.50 4.74 2.94
N ILE A 104 -3.63 4.12 3.27
CA ILE A 104 -4.76 3.90 2.36
C ILE A 104 -5.22 5.23 1.76
N GLY A 105 -5.47 6.23 2.60
CA GLY A 105 -5.93 7.53 2.12
C GLY A 105 -4.94 8.26 1.23
N LYS A 106 -3.62 8.10 1.47
CA LYS A 106 -2.59 8.64 0.56
C LYS A 106 -2.58 7.90 -0.79
N ALA A 107 -2.70 6.57 -0.77
CA ALA A 107 -2.76 5.76 -1.99
C ALA A 107 -3.96 6.15 -2.85
N LEU A 108 -5.17 6.16 -2.27
CA LEU A 108 -6.41 6.49 -2.97
C LEU A 108 -6.45 7.95 -3.48
N LYS A 109 -5.79 8.89 -2.79
CA LYS A 109 -5.67 10.29 -3.22
C LYS A 109 -4.55 10.52 -4.26
N LYS A 110 -3.90 9.46 -4.75
CA LYS A 110 -2.73 9.54 -5.64
C LYS A 110 -1.60 10.41 -5.07
N GLN A 111 -1.41 10.37 -3.74
CA GLN A 111 -0.37 11.12 -3.01
C GLN A 111 0.86 10.26 -2.69
N LEU A 112 1.03 9.16 -3.42
CA LEU A 112 2.27 8.39 -3.41
C LEU A 112 3.31 9.10 -4.29
N VAL A 113 4.58 8.70 -4.16
CA VAL A 113 5.68 9.31 -4.92
C VAL A 113 5.45 9.18 -6.44
N ILE A 114 4.83 8.07 -6.87
CA ILE A 114 4.39 7.84 -8.24
C ILE A 114 2.86 7.83 -8.23
N PRO A 115 2.19 8.91 -8.70
CA PRO A 115 0.72 9.02 -8.65
C PRO A 115 -0.02 8.12 -9.65
N ASP A 116 0.60 7.82 -10.80
CA ASP A 116 0.07 6.95 -11.85
C ASP A 116 0.93 5.68 -11.92
N TRP A 117 0.64 4.75 -11.02
CA TRP A 117 1.42 3.53 -10.87
C TRP A 117 1.28 2.61 -12.09
N THR A 118 0.07 2.45 -12.63
CA THR A 118 -0.19 1.61 -13.81
C THR A 118 0.64 2.05 -15.01
N THR A 119 0.60 3.34 -15.35
CA THR A 119 1.39 3.87 -16.48
C THR A 119 2.89 3.69 -16.24
N PHE A 120 3.33 3.89 -14.99
CA PHE A 120 4.73 3.69 -14.63
C PHE A 120 5.15 2.23 -14.82
N THR A 121 4.33 1.26 -14.39
CA THR A 121 4.65 -0.17 -14.56
C THR A 121 4.70 -0.58 -16.02
N ASP A 122 3.83 -0.03 -16.87
CA ASP A 122 3.83 -0.30 -18.31
C ASP A 122 5.16 0.14 -18.95
N VAL A 123 5.63 1.36 -18.63
CA VAL A 123 6.92 1.86 -19.11
C VAL A 123 8.09 1.01 -18.59
N MET A 124 8.04 0.57 -17.32
CA MET A 124 9.06 -0.32 -16.77
C MET A 124 9.09 -1.68 -17.44
N GLU A 125 7.93 -2.23 -17.83
CA GLU A 125 7.81 -3.47 -18.58
C GLU A 125 8.39 -3.33 -20.00
N GLU A 126 8.12 -2.23 -20.68
CA GLU A 126 8.73 -1.93 -21.99
C GLU A 126 10.26 -1.86 -21.90
N LEU A 127 10.79 -1.16 -20.88
CA LEU A 127 12.23 -1.06 -20.64
C LEU A 127 12.85 -2.43 -20.32
N PHE A 128 12.20 -3.21 -19.46
CA PHE A 128 12.65 -4.56 -19.14
C PHE A 128 12.69 -5.44 -20.39
N THR A 129 11.62 -5.42 -21.19
CA THR A 129 11.54 -6.22 -22.42
C THR A 129 12.57 -5.78 -23.45
N GLY A 130 12.79 -4.46 -23.57
CA GLY A 130 13.81 -3.89 -24.45
C GLY A 130 15.24 -4.24 -24.05
N THR A 131 15.51 -4.41 -22.75
CA THR A 131 16.85 -4.78 -22.24
C THR A 131 17.07 -6.30 -22.20
N LYS A 132 16.02 -7.09 -22.01
CA LYS A 132 16.06 -8.57 -21.95
C LYS A 132 16.71 -9.22 -23.18
N ARG A 133 16.65 -8.57 -24.35
CA ARG A 133 17.26 -9.06 -25.60
C ARG A 133 18.80 -9.06 -25.57
N TYR A 134 19.42 -8.29 -24.68
CA TYR A 134 20.87 -8.23 -24.56
C TYR A 134 21.37 -9.33 -23.64
N GLN A 135 21.70 -10.49 -24.22
CA GLN A 135 22.24 -11.65 -23.49
C GLN A 135 23.77 -11.66 -23.39
N GLY A 136 24.43 -10.58 -23.84
CA GLY A 136 25.88 -10.42 -23.72
C GLY A 136 26.29 -10.15 -22.28
N GLY A 137 27.47 -10.61 -21.90
CA GLY A 137 28.01 -10.48 -20.55
C GLY A 137 28.76 -11.74 -20.16
N GLN A 138 29.81 -11.58 -19.35
CA GLN A 138 30.55 -12.72 -18.80
C GLN A 138 30.25 -12.78 -17.31
N LEU A 139 29.71 -13.91 -16.86
CA LEU A 139 29.53 -14.17 -15.44
C LEU A 139 30.91 -14.21 -14.80
N GLN A 140 31.16 -13.37 -13.80
CA GLN A 140 32.33 -13.50 -12.95
C GLN A 140 32.16 -14.75 -12.09
N LEU A 141 32.70 -15.86 -12.57
CA LEU A 141 32.87 -17.07 -11.78
C LEU A 141 34.22 -16.94 -11.07
N GLU A 142 34.19 -16.63 -9.77
CA GLU A 142 35.36 -16.79 -8.91
C GLU A 142 35.66 -18.30 -8.83
N THR A 143 36.56 -18.76 -9.70
CA THR A 143 37.19 -20.05 -9.55
C THR A 143 38.17 -19.94 -8.39
N HIS A 144 37.66 -20.06 -7.17
CA HIS A 144 38.49 -20.49 -6.06
C HIS A 144 39.09 -21.83 -6.47
N HIS A 145 40.34 -21.79 -6.92
CA HIS A 145 41.20 -22.96 -6.95
C HIS A 145 41.19 -23.51 -5.53
N ALA A 146 40.33 -24.49 -5.28
CA ALA A 146 40.51 -25.43 -4.21
C ALA A 146 41.88 -26.08 -4.47
N LYS A 147 42.93 -25.48 -3.92
CA LYS A 147 44.17 -26.18 -3.64
C LYS A 147 43.75 -27.28 -2.68
N CYS A 148 43.48 -28.47 -3.20
CA CYS A 148 43.53 -29.69 -2.43
C CYS A 148 44.93 -29.73 -1.81
N ILE A 149 45.02 -29.35 -0.55
CA ILE A 149 46.12 -29.73 0.33
C ILE A 149 45.73 -31.13 0.82
N VAL A 150 46.28 -32.14 0.19
CA VAL A 150 46.49 -33.46 0.78
C VAL A 150 47.94 -33.83 0.52
#